data_AF-A0A9E5PQN5-F1
#
_entry.id   AF-A0A9E5PQN5-F1
#
_cell.length_a   1.000
_cell.length_b   1.000
_cell.length_c   1.000
_cell.angle_alpha   90.00
_cell.angle_beta   90.00
_cell.angle_gamma   90.00
#
_symmetry.space_group_name_H-M   'P 1'
#
loop_
_entity.id
_entity.type
_entity.pdbx_description
1 polymer ?
#
loop_
_entity_poly.entity_id
_entity_poly.type
_entity_poly.pdbx_seq_one_letter_code
_entity_poly.pdbx_strand_id
1 'polypeptide(L)'
;MAERIGVYVCHCGSNIAGTVDVDRVARFAAALPGVAVSRADNFLCSQPGQELIVEDVREQGLTRIVVAACSPQLHEATFRGACARAG
;
A
#
# COMPACT_ATOMS: atom_id res chain seq x y z
N MET A 1 -17.30 3.47 13.11
CA MET A 1 -16.13 2.57 13.21
C MET A 1 -14.90 3.43 13.06
N ALA A 2 -13.88 3.25 13.92
CA ALA A 2 -12.62 3.95 13.75
C ALA A 2 -11.96 3.49 12.43
N GLU A 3 -11.38 4.43 11.67
CA GLU A 3 -10.69 4.09 10.43
C GLU A 3 -9.41 3.32 10.75
N ARG A 4 -9.20 2.19 10.06
CA ARG A 4 -8.00 1.36 10.17
C ARG A 4 -7.30 1.34 8.81
N ILE A 5 -6.26 2.14 8.65
CA ILE A 5 -5.64 2.46 7.36
C ILE A 5 -4.39 1.59 7.15
N GLY A 6 -4.27 0.98 5.97
CA GLY A 6 -3.01 0.40 5.49
C GLY A 6 -2.32 1.31 4.48
N VAL A 7 -1.05 1.64 4.71
CA VAL A 7 -0.26 2.51 3.82
C VAL A 7 0.86 1.72 3.15
N TYR A 8 0.82 1.62 1.82
CA TYR A 8 1.78 0.86 1.04
C TYR A 8 2.56 1.80 0.13
N VAL A 9 3.88 1.81 0.24
CA VAL A 9 4.78 2.68 -0.53
C VAL A 9 5.59 1.83 -1.50
N CYS A 10 5.55 2.16 -2.80
CA CYS A 10 6.19 1.37 -3.85
C CYS A 10 7.60 1.88 -4.15
N HIS A 11 8.59 0.99 -4.26
CA HIS A 11 9.90 1.32 -4.82
C HIS A 11 9.84 1.53 -6.34
N CYS A 12 8.99 0.76 -7.03
CA CYS A 12 8.92 0.72 -8.49
C CYS A 12 10.32 0.51 -9.11
N GLY A 13 11.08 -0.45 -8.58
CA GLY A 13 12.50 -0.61 -8.88
C GLY A 13 13.28 0.64 -8.50
N SER A 14 13.98 1.26 -9.46
CA SER A 14 14.71 2.51 -9.25
C SER A 14 13.90 3.77 -9.61
N ASN A 15 12.68 3.64 -10.13
CA ASN A 15 11.90 4.80 -10.60
C ASN A 15 11.49 5.72 -9.45
N ILE A 16 11.09 5.14 -8.31
CA ILE A 16 10.75 5.91 -7.10
C ILE A 16 11.91 5.84 -6.11
N ALA A 17 12.39 4.63 -5.80
CA ALA A 17 13.46 4.43 -4.81
C ALA A 17 14.83 5.01 -5.20
N GLY A 18 15.04 5.32 -6.48
CA GLY A 18 16.26 5.99 -6.93
C GLY A 18 16.35 7.46 -6.50
N THR A 19 15.22 8.06 -6.12
CA THR A 19 15.14 9.49 -5.74
C THR A 19 14.52 9.68 -4.36
N VAL A 20 13.55 8.86 -3.98
CA VAL A 20 12.80 8.95 -2.73
C VAL A 20 13.24 7.84 -1.77
N ASP A 21 13.53 8.19 -0.52
CA ASP A 21 13.74 7.23 0.56
C ASP A 21 12.39 6.63 0.99
N VAL A 22 11.99 5.58 0.27
CA VAL A 22 10.70 4.91 0.43
C VAL A 22 10.54 4.29 1.82
N ASP A 23 11.60 3.70 2.37
CA ASP A 23 11.59 3.14 3.72
C ASP A 23 11.33 4.21 4.79
N ARG A 24 11.94 5.40 4.63
CA ARG A 24 11.65 6.53 5.52
C ARG A 24 10.21 7.01 5.38
N VAL A 25 9.65 7.03 4.18
CA VAL A 25 8.24 7.40 3.96
C VAL A 25 7.31 6.39 4.63
N ALA A 26 7.55 5.09 4.49
CA ALA A 26 6.77 4.05 5.16
C ALA A 26 6.88 4.15 6.69
N ARG A 27 8.08 4.36 7.24
CA ARG A 27 8.27 4.59 8.69
C ARG A 27 7.53 5.82 9.19
N PHE A 28 7.55 6.91 8.42
CA PHE A 28 6.79 8.11 8.75
C PHE A 28 5.29 7.85 8.76
N ALA A 29 4.78 7.18 7.73
CA ALA A 29 3.36 6.85 7.61
C ALA A 29 2.87 5.96 8.76
N ALA A 30 3.69 5.02 9.23
CA ALA A 30 3.37 4.17 10.39
C ALA A 30 3.12 4.97 11.68
N ALA A 31 3.65 6.18 11.81
CA ALA A 31 3.45 7.03 12.98
C ALA A 31 2.19 7.92 12.89
N LEU A 32 1.48 7.90 11.76
CA LEU A 32 0.30 8.74 11.55
C LEU A 32 -0.94 8.15 12.27
N PRO A 33 -1.81 8.99 12.84
CA PRO A 33 -3.04 8.53 13.47
C PRO A 33 -3.92 7.71 12.52
N GLY A 34 -4.42 6.57 13.00
CA GLY A 34 -5.30 5.67 12.22
C GLY A 34 -4.58 4.71 11.27
N VAL A 35 -3.27 4.87 11.07
CA VAL A 35 -2.47 3.89 10.30
C VAL A 35 -2.19 2.68 11.18
N ALA A 36 -2.68 1.53 10.75
CA ALA A 36 -2.50 0.27 11.47
C ALA A 36 -1.39 -0.60 10.89
N VAL A 37 -1.09 -0.44 9.60
CA VAL A 37 0.04 -1.08 8.94
C VAL A 37 0.64 -0.11 7.93
N SER A 38 1.97 -0.06 7.84
CA SER A 38 2.66 0.60 6.74
C SER A 38 3.82 -0.24 6.24
N ARG A 39 3.93 -0.39 4.92
CA ARG A 39 4.93 -1.23 4.26
C ARG A 39 5.57 -0.52 3.07
N ALA A 40 6.83 -0.84 2.85
CA ALA A 40 7.55 -0.55 1.61
C ALA A 40 7.73 -1.85 0.82
N ASP A 41 7.40 -1.85 -0.46
CA ASP A 41 7.55 -3.04 -1.33
C ASP A 41 8.03 -2.64 -2.73
N ASN A 42 8.69 -3.57 -3.42
CA ASN A 42 9.29 -3.35 -4.73
C ASN A 42 8.26 -3.08 -5.83
N PHE A 43 7.20 -3.89 -5.91
CA PHE A 43 6.25 -3.85 -7.01
C PHE A 43 4.83 -4.15 -6.51
N LEU A 44 4.19 -3.17 -5.90
CA LEU A 44 2.84 -3.33 -5.34
C LEU A 44 1.76 -3.71 -6.37
N CYS A 45 1.94 -3.36 -7.65
CA CYS A 45 0.99 -3.77 -8.71
C CYS A 45 1.19 -5.23 -9.18
N SER A 46 2.31 -5.86 -8.83
CA SER A 46 2.54 -7.28 -9.13
C SER A 46 1.58 -8.18 -8.37
N GLN A 47 1.44 -9.43 -8.79
CA GLN A 47 0.57 -10.38 -8.09
C GLN A 47 0.97 -10.56 -6.61
N PRO A 48 2.26 -10.78 -6.24
CA PRO A 48 2.66 -10.83 -4.84
C PRO A 48 2.35 -9.54 -4.06
N GLY A 49 2.55 -8.37 -4.69
CA GLY A 49 2.25 -7.09 -4.05
C GLY A 49 0.75 -6.90 -3.79
N GLN A 50 -0.10 -7.38 -4.70
CA GLN A 50 -1.55 -7.36 -4.50
C GLN A 50 -2.01 -8.38 -3.44
N GLU A 51 -1.40 -9.57 -3.41
CA GLU A 51 -1.69 -10.60 -2.40
C GLU A 51 -1.33 -10.10 -0.99
N LEU A 52 -0.18 -9.45 -0.85
CA LEU A 52 0.22 -8.78 0.39
C LEU A 52 -0.83 -7.78 0.90
N ILE A 53 -1.37 -6.92 0.02
CA ILE A 53 -2.43 -5.97 0.39
C ILE A 53 -3.71 -6.72 0.82
N VAL A 54 -4.09 -7.77 0.09
CA VAL A 54 -5.29 -8.58 0.38
C VAL A 54 -5.18 -9.28 1.74
N GLU A 55 -4.03 -9.85 2.03
CA GLU A 55 -3.74 -10.52 3.31
C GLU A 55 -3.79 -9.51 4.46
N ASP A 56 -3.08 -8.39 4.33
CA ASP A 56 -3.11 -7.34 5.34
C ASP A 56 -4.53 -6.82 5.57
N VAL A 57 -5.35 -6.58 4.53
CA VAL A 57 -6.73 -6.15 4.72
C VAL A 57 -7.51 -7.12 5.61
N ARG A 58 -7.31 -8.44 5.44
CA ARG A 58 -8.02 -9.48 6.20
C ARG A 58 -7.45 -9.66 7.61
N GLU A 59 -6.13 -9.80 7.73
CA GLU A 59 -5.47 -10.07 9.02
C GLU A 59 -5.52 -8.86 9.95
N GLN A 60 -5.40 -7.66 9.37
CA GLN A 60 -5.42 -6.42 10.09
C GLN A 60 -6.85 -5.84 10.15
N GLY A 61 -7.84 -6.35 9.43
CA GLY A 61 -9.18 -5.73 9.41
C GLY A 61 -9.14 -4.26 8.98
N LEU A 62 -8.39 -3.98 7.90
CA LEU A 62 -8.25 -2.63 7.36
C LEU A 62 -9.56 -2.18 6.73
N THR A 63 -9.94 -0.93 6.97
CA THR A 63 -11.15 -0.33 6.37
C THR A 63 -10.82 0.63 5.23
N ARG A 64 -9.54 1.00 5.10
CA ARG A 64 -9.00 1.93 4.11
C ARG A 64 -7.60 1.49 3.71
N ILE A 65 -7.25 1.74 2.45
CA ILE A 65 -5.87 1.59 1.99
C ILE A 65 -5.41 2.87 1.30
N VAL A 66 -4.11 3.13 1.39
CA VAL A 66 -3.42 4.20 0.66
C VAL A 66 -2.23 3.54 -0.03
N VAL A 67 -2.12 3.74 -1.34
CA VAL A 67 -0.99 3.23 -2.13
C VAL A 67 -0.22 4.41 -2.71
N ALA A 68 0.97 4.67 -2.19
CA ALA A 68 1.90 5.68 -2.69
C ALA A 68 2.80 5.04 -3.75
N ALA A 69 2.38 5.12 -5.01
CA ALA A 69 3.03 4.47 -6.14
C ALA A 69 2.97 5.35 -7.41
N CYS A 70 2.57 4.77 -8.55
CA CYS A 70 2.43 5.45 -9.84
C CYS A 70 1.09 6.20 -9.97
N SER A 71 0.84 6.75 -11.16
CA SER A 71 -0.42 7.43 -11.49
C SER A 71 -1.64 6.51 -11.30
N PRO A 72 -2.75 7.01 -10.73
CA PRO A 72 -4.02 6.27 -10.64
C PRO A 72 -4.55 5.90 -12.03
N GLN A 73 -4.24 6.68 -13.08
CA GLN A 73 -4.65 6.39 -14.45
C GLN A 73 -4.16 5.02 -14.96
N LEU A 74 -3.09 4.49 -14.36
CA LEU A 74 -2.51 3.20 -14.75
C LEU A 74 -3.01 2.03 -13.89
N HIS A 75 -2.99 2.18 -12.56
CA HIS A 75 -3.18 1.06 -11.64
C HIS A 75 -4.31 1.23 -10.62
N GLU A 76 -5.16 2.27 -10.74
CA GLU A 76 -6.33 2.40 -9.87
C GLU A 76 -7.24 1.17 -9.96
N ALA A 77 -7.56 0.70 -11.17
CA ALA A 77 -8.39 -0.48 -11.36
C ALA A 77 -7.76 -1.75 -10.76
N THR A 78 -6.44 -1.88 -10.83
CA THR A 78 -5.68 -2.99 -10.24
C THR A 78 -5.83 -3.01 -8.72
N PHE A 79 -5.59 -1.88 -8.05
CA PHE A 79 -5.69 -1.81 -6.59
C PHE A 79 -7.13 -1.88 -6.09
N ARG A 80 -8.09 -1.30 -6.82
CA ARG A 80 -9.54 -1.50 -6.54
C ARG A 80 -9.92 -2.97 -6.64
N GLY A 81 -9.42 -3.67 -7.64
CA GLY A 81 -9.61 -5.11 -7.80
C GLY A 81 -9.02 -5.90 -6.63
N ALA A 82 -7.83 -5.54 -6.15
CA ALA A 82 -7.23 -6.15 -4.97
C ALA A 82 -8.10 -5.94 -3.72
N CYS A 83 -8.56 -4.71 -3.45
CA CYS A 83 -9.49 -4.45 -2.35
C CYS A 83 -10.77 -5.28 -2.47
N ALA A 84 -11.38 -5.33 -3.65
CA ALA A 84 -12.62 -6.08 -3.86
C ALA A 84 -12.44 -7.60 -3.61
N ARG A 85 -11.24 -8.15 -3.86
CA ARG A 85 -10.93 -9.55 -3.50
C ARG A 85 -10.74 -9.74 -2.00
N ALA A 86 -10.33 -8.71 -1.28
CA ALA A 86 -10.06 -8.79 0.14
C ALA A 86 -11.33 -8.87 1.00
N GLY A 87 -12.42 -8.23 0.55
CA GLY A 87 -13.73 -8.16 1.23
C GLY A 87 -14.15 -6.71 1.44
#